data_AF-A0A7C9DC02-F1
#
_entry.id   AF-A0A7C9DC02-F1
#
_cell.length_a   1.000
_cell.length_b   1.000
_cell.length_c   1.000
_cell.angle_alpha   90.00
_cell.angle_beta   90.00
_cell.angle_gamma   90.00
#
_symmetry.space_group_name_H-M   'P 1'
#
loop_
_entity.id
_entity.type
_entity.pdbx_description
1 polymer ?
#
loop_
_entity_poly.entity_id
_entity_poly.type
_entity_poly.pdbx_seq_one_letter_code
_entity_poly.pdbx_strand_id
1 'polypeptide(L)'
;MKFKVACRKVYDYIRYDLKEIAFPSSLPDPPHIKKRPKLTLKEWYYVVKEASRLYAASWVRDIGPELRPNDYKKKDESVDRLSGIDDKEKDKEPTTLEDLAVAARGGMETLRPALQRLYMTRASAYKDALKGFIEGYQEGIQQVMEHKQKEESELLKKEFESLKAGIREVVEQKKKEESEWLKEDGSKKSEEHELQKHEENKSKKTN
;
A
#
# COMPACT_ATOMS: atom_id res chain seq x y z
N MET A 1 21.62 -47.23 -30.21
CA MET A 1 22.86 -46.99 -29.42
C MET A 1 23.01 -45.57 -28.83
N LYS A 2 22.39 -44.52 -29.40
CA LYS A 2 22.60 -43.11 -28.95
C LYS A 2 21.86 -42.71 -27.66
N PHE A 3 20.73 -43.35 -27.34
CA PHE A 3 19.92 -43.01 -26.17
C PHE A 3 20.62 -43.33 -24.83
N LYS A 4 21.30 -44.48 -24.72
CA LYS A 4 22.08 -44.84 -23.52
C LYS A 4 23.18 -43.83 -23.21
N VAL A 5 23.83 -43.28 -24.24
CA VAL A 5 24.88 -42.26 -24.08
C VAL A 5 24.29 -40.91 -23.64
N ALA A 6 23.15 -40.52 -24.23
CA ALA A 6 22.43 -39.31 -23.83
C ALA A 6 21.93 -39.39 -22.38
N CYS A 7 21.30 -40.49 -21.98
CA CYS A 7 20.86 -40.69 -20.59
C CYS A 7 22.03 -40.70 -19.60
N ARG A 8 23.18 -41.27 -19.98
CA ARG A 8 24.37 -41.24 -19.13
C ARG A 8 24.92 -39.82 -18.98
N LYS A 9 24.98 -39.03 -20.06
CA LYS A 9 25.34 -37.61 -20.01
C LYS A 9 24.39 -36.78 -19.13
N VAL A 10 23.08 -37.00 -19.25
CA VAL A 10 22.08 -36.31 -18.42
C VAL A 10 22.23 -36.73 -16.95
N TYR A 11 22.45 -38.01 -16.68
CA TYR A 11 22.68 -38.52 -15.33
C TYR A 11 23.95 -37.94 -14.71
N ASP A 12 25.05 -37.88 -15.48
CA ASP A 12 26.31 -37.32 -15.02
C ASP A 12 26.20 -35.81 -14.78
N TYR A 13 25.48 -35.07 -15.65
CA TYR A 13 25.19 -33.66 -15.45
C TYR A 13 24.38 -33.40 -14.17
N ILE A 14 23.35 -34.20 -13.89
CA ILE A 14 22.54 -34.05 -12.66
C ILE A 14 23.36 -34.41 -11.41
N ARG A 15 24.23 -35.42 -11.51
CA ARG A 15 24.97 -35.95 -10.36
C ARG A 15 26.19 -35.11 -9.98
N TYR A 16 26.91 -34.59 -10.98
CA TYR A 16 28.18 -33.89 -10.80
C TYR A 16 28.00 -32.40 -11.10
N ASP A 17 27.65 -32.03 -12.34
CA ASP A 17 27.61 -30.61 -12.75
C ASP A 17 26.58 -29.79 -11.97
N LEU A 18 25.34 -30.27 -11.81
CA LEU A 18 24.30 -29.54 -11.08
C LEU A 18 24.63 -29.42 -9.58
N LYS A 19 25.24 -30.46 -9.01
CA LYS A 19 25.69 -30.46 -7.63
C LYS A 19 26.82 -29.45 -7.42
N GLU A 20 27.73 -29.32 -8.39
CA GLU A 20 28.85 -28.39 -8.38
C GLU A 20 28.43 -26.94 -8.65
N ILE A 21 27.39 -26.71 -9.48
CA ILE A 21 26.87 -25.36 -9.79
C ILE A 21 26.01 -24.81 -8.65
N ALA A 22 25.10 -25.61 -8.09
CA ALA A 22 24.19 -25.14 -7.05
C ALA A 22 24.85 -25.03 -5.67
N PHE A 23 25.84 -25.88 -5.40
CA PHE A 23 26.57 -25.91 -4.13
C PHE A 23 28.05 -26.22 -4.39
N PRO A 24 28.87 -25.22 -4.79
CA PRO A 24 30.30 -25.44 -4.94
C PRO A 24 30.87 -25.88 -3.59
N SER A 25 31.42 -27.09 -3.52
CA SER A 25 32.10 -27.55 -2.31
C SER A 25 33.42 -26.79 -2.17
N SER A 26 33.35 -25.64 -1.51
CA SER A 26 34.46 -24.70 -1.35
C SER A 26 35.48 -25.08 -0.27
N LEU A 27 35.28 -26.23 0.40
CA LEU A 27 36.14 -26.72 1.48
C LEU A 27 36.37 -28.24 1.34
N PRO A 28 37.59 -28.76 1.53
CA PRO A 28 37.81 -30.20 1.66
C PRO A 28 36.98 -30.73 2.85
N ASP A 29 36.22 -31.81 2.62
CA ASP A 29 35.41 -32.47 3.64
C ASP A 29 36.30 -32.75 4.89
N PRO A 30 35.95 -32.22 6.07
CA PRO A 30 36.80 -32.35 7.25
C PRO A 30 36.93 -33.83 7.65
N PRO A 31 38.14 -34.28 8.07
CA PRO A 31 38.53 -35.68 8.16
C PRO A 31 37.78 -36.54 9.19
N HIS A 32 36.79 -35.98 9.90
CA HIS A 32 35.99 -36.66 10.92
C HIS A 32 34.50 -36.79 10.59
N ILE A 33 34.01 -36.27 9.46
CA ILE A 33 32.61 -36.45 9.04
C ILE A 33 32.47 -37.81 8.35
N LYS A 34 31.83 -38.76 9.05
CA LYS A 34 31.40 -40.02 8.43
C LYS A 34 30.37 -39.69 7.36
N LYS A 35 30.70 -39.93 6.09
CA LYS A 35 29.77 -39.77 4.97
C LYS A 35 28.53 -40.61 5.27
N ARG A 36 27.34 -39.99 5.29
CA ARG A 36 26.10 -40.73 5.45
C ARG A 36 26.02 -41.79 4.33
N PRO A 37 25.65 -43.04 4.63
CA PRO A 37 25.46 -44.04 3.59
C PRO A 37 24.42 -43.50 2.59
N LYS A 38 24.75 -43.57 1.30
CA LYS A 38 23.81 -43.22 0.24
C LYS A 38 22.60 -44.12 0.42
N LEU A 39 21.41 -43.53 0.59
CA LEU A 39 20.17 -44.28 0.74
C LEU A 39 20.07 -45.31 -0.39
N THR A 40 19.76 -46.55 -0.04
CA THR A 40 19.58 -47.62 -1.02
C THR A 40 18.34 -47.27 -1.86
N LEU A 41 18.30 -47.63 -3.15
CA LEU A 41 17.13 -47.35 -4.02
C LEU A 41 15.80 -47.80 -3.40
N LYS A 42 15.83 -48.92 -2.66
CA LYS A 42 14.67 -49.44 -1.91
C LYS A 42 14.22 -48.47 -0.82
N GLU A 43 15.15 -47.96 -0.02
CA GLU A 43 14.87 -46.96 1.03
C GLU A 43 14.39 -45.65 0.42
N TRP A 44 15.00 -45.22 -0.68
CA TRP A 44 14.59 -44.02 -1.41
C TRP A 44 13.15 -44.15 -1.90
N TYR A 45 12.78 -45.31 -2.45
CA TYR A 45 11.40 -45.59 -2.85
C TYR A 45 10.43 -45.58 -1.66
N TYR A 46 10.78 -46.18 -0.51
CA TYR A 46 9.93 -46.12 0.69
C TYR A 46 9.75 -44.70 1.21
N VAL A 47 10.83 -43.90 1.23
CA VAL A 47 10.78 -42.49 1.65
C VAL A 47 9.90 -41.69 0.70
N VAL A 48 10.07 -41.85 -0.62
CA VAL A 48 9.25 -41.15 -1.62
C VAL A 48 7.78 -41.58 -1.53
N LYS A 49 7.50 -42.88 -1.35
CA LYS A 49 6.13 -43.41 -1.18
C LYS A 49 5.46 -42.85 0.07
N GLU A 50 6.18 -42.80 1.18
CA GLU A 50 5.64 -42.29 2.44
C GLU A 50 5.47 -40.78 2.39
N ALA A 51 6.46 -40.05 1.84
CA ALA A 51 6.35 -38.62 1.59
C ALA A 51 5.19 -38.28 0.64
N SER A 52 5.01 -39.05 -0.44
CA SER A 52 3.88 -38.85 -1.35
C SER A 52 2.54 -39.19 -0.69
N ARG A 53 2.50 -40.20 0.17
CA ARG A 53 1.31 -40.58 0.94
C ARG A 53 0.93 -39.47 1.93
N LEU A 54 1.91 -38.92 2.64
CA LEU A 54 1.73 -37.82 3.58
C LEU A 54 1.40 -36.50 2.88
N TYR A 55 2.02 -36.22 1.74
CA TYR A 55 1.73 -35.05 0.89
C TYR A 55 0.31 -35.12 0.31
N ALA A 56 -0.09 -36.28 -0.22
CA ALA A 56 -1.45 -36.53 -0.66
C ALA A 56 -2.45 -36.44 0.52
N ALA A 57 -2.09 -36.97 1.70
CA ALA A 57 -2.92 -36.82 2.89
C ALA A 57 -3.03 -35.37 3.38
N SER A 58 -1.98 -34.56 3.18
CA SER A 58 -2.01 -33.11 3.45
C SER A 58 -2.93 -32.40 2.47
N TRP A 59 -3.01 -32.86 1.22
CA TRP A 59 -3.94 -32.34 0.20
C TRP A 59 -5.40 -32.78 0.45
N VAL A 60 -5.61 -33.95 1.06
CA VAL A 60 -6.95 -34.48 1.41
C VAL A 60 -7.60 -33.74 2.60
N ARG A 61 -6.86 -32.89 3.32
CA ARG A 61 -7.41 -32.13 4.46
C ARG A 61 -8.08 -30.80 4.07
N ASP A 62 -7.80 -30.26 2.89
CA ASP A 62 -8.34 -28.97 2.42
C ASP A 62 -9.39 -29.10 1.29
N ILE A 63 -9.65 -30.32 0.80
CA ILE A 63 -10.77 -30.60 -0.11
C ILE A 63 -11.89 -31.22 0.71
N GLY A 64 -13.00 -30.48 0.85
CA GLY A 64 -14.09 -30.75 1.77
C GLY A 64 -14.66 -32.19 1.72
N PRO A 65 -15.35 -32.59 2.81
CA PRO A 65 -15.73 -33.97 3.11
C PRO A 65 -16.75 -34.64 2.15
N GLU A 66 -17.12 -34.03 1.03
CA GLU A 66 -18.17 -34.55 0.13
C GLU A 66 -17.66 -35.48 -0.97
N LEU A 67 -16.36 -35.51 -1.28
CA LEU A 67 -15.81 -36.30 -2.39
C LEU A 67 -15.09 -37.58 -1.96
N ARG A 68 -15.60 -38.26 -0.94
CA ARG A 68 -15.10 -39.58 -0.52
C ARG A 68 -16.09 -40.69 -0.90
N PRO A 69 -15.98 -41.32 -2.09
CA PRO A 69 -16.86 -42.43 -2.50
C PRO A 69 -16.78 -43.73 -1.68
N ASN A 70 -16.19 -43.76 -0.48
CA ASN A 70 -15.93 -45.00 0.27
C ASN A 70 -16.02 -44.88 1.81
N ASP A 71 -16.76 -43.90 2.36
CA ASP A 71 -17.09 -43.90 3.80
C ASP A 71 -18.39 -44.68 4.05
N TYR A 72 -18.36 -46.00 3.87
CA TYR A 72 -19.42 -46.87 4.36
C TYR A 72 -19.24 -47.15 5.86
N LYS A 73 -20.29 -46.77 6.60
CA LYS A 73 -20.69 -47.21 7.93
C LYS A 73 -19.79 -46.79 9.09
N LYS A 74 -20.14 -45.65 9.67
CA LYS A 74 -20.44 -45.61 11.12
C LYS A 74 -21.78 -44.89 11.33
N LYS A 75 -22.67 -45.58 12.05
CA LYS A 75 -23.86 -45.00 12.65
C LYS A 75 -23.39 -43.96 13.68
N ASP A 76 -24.01 -42.80 13.71
CA ASP A 76 -24.86 -42.39 14.83
C ASP A 76 -25.40 -40.97 14.58
N GLU A 77 -26.70 -40.84 14.82
CA GLU A 77 -27.45 -39.58 14.81
C GLU A 77 -26.98 -38.69 15.96
N SER A 78 -26.59 -37.45 15.66
CA SER A 78 -26.81 -36.33 16.60
C SER A 78 -26.77 -34.98 15.89
N VAL A 79 -27.98 -34.49 15.60
CA VAL A 79 -28.47 -33.13 15.88
C VAL A 79 -27.61 -31.92 15.45
N ASP A 80 -28.11 -31.26 14.39
CA ASP A 80 -28.50 -29.83 14.32
C ASP A 80 -27.62 -28.76 15.03
N ARG A 81 -27.25 -27.74 14.21
CA ARG A 81 -26.86 -26.34 14.50
C ARG A 81 -25.38 -25.97 14.69
N LEU A 82 -24.88 -25.19 13.71
CA LEU A 82 -24.15 -23.90 13.86
C LEU A 82 -23.76 -23.44 12.43
N SER A 83 -24.66 -22.75 11.71
CA SER A 83 -24.76 -21.28 11.64
C SER A 83 -23.50 -20.56 11.14
N GLY A 84 -23.50 -20.27 9.84
CA GLY A 84 -23.11 -18.99 9.21
C GLY A 84 -21.68 -18.46 9.42
N ILE A 85 -20.84 -18.61 8.40
CA ILE A 85 -19.79 -17.62 8.05
C ILE A 85 -19.70 -17.53 6.52
N ASP A 86 -20.32 -16.47 5.99
CA ASP A 86 -20.00 -15.69 4.79
C ASP A 86 -19.36 -16.38 3.56
N ASP A 87 -20.19 -17.07 2.78
CA ASP A 87 -19.98 -17.26 1.34
C ASP A 87 -20.41 -15.98 0.59
N LYS A 88 -19.57 -14.95 0.59
CA LYS A 88 -19.74 -13.78 -0.29
C LYS A 88 -18.49 -13.52 -1.11
N GLU A 89 -18.17 -14.41 -2.06
CA GLU A 89 -17.26 -14.05 -3.17
C GLU A 89 -17.25 -15.05 -4.35
N LYS A 90 -18.33 -15.81 -4.58
CA LYS A 90 -18.42 -16.77 -5.71
C LYS A 90 -19.38 -16.35 -6.83
N ASP A 91 -19.68 -15.05 -6.96
CA ASP A 91 -20.69 -14.56 -7.92
C ASP A 91 -20.14 -14.14 -9.29
N LYS A 92 -18.89 -14.47 -9.62
CA LYS A 92 -18.28 -14.28 -10.95
C LYS A 92 -17.19 -15.34 -11.11
N GLU A 93 -17.29 -16.44 -11.84
CA GLU A 93 -18.06 -16.77 -13.04
C GLU A 93 -18.20 -18.31 -13.05
N PRO A 94 -19.41 -18.88 -12.89
CA PRO A 94 -19.62 -20.33 -12.95
C PRO A 94 -19.16 -20.94 -14.30
N THR A 95 -19.14 -20.15 -15.37
CA THR A 95 -18.70 -20.53 -16.72
C THR A 95 -17.25 -21.00 -16.80
N THR A 96 -16.32 -20.48 -15.99
CA THR A 96 -14.89 -20.85 -16.10
C THR A 96 -14.55 -22.18 -15.43
N LEU A 97 -15.25 -22.51 -14.35
CA LEU A 97 -15.06 -23.76 -13.61
C LEU A 97 -15.74 -24.92 -14.34
N GLU A 98 -16.89 -24.67 -14.96
CA GLU A 98 -17.58 -25.60 -15.84
C GLU A 98 -16.76 -25.87 -17.13
N ASP A 99 -16.21 -24.84 -17.78
CA ASP A 99 -15.32 -25.02 -18.95
C ASP A 99 -14.06 -25.82 -18.58
N LEU A 100 -13.52 -25.63 -17.37
CA LEU A 100 -12.38 -26.39 -16.88
C LEU A 100 -12.74 -27.84 -16.53
N ALA A 101 -13.91 -28.08 -15.96
CA ALA A 101 -14.41 -29.43 -15.65
C ALA A 101 -14.74 -30.22 -16.93
N VAL A 102 -15.33 -29.56 -17.93
CA VAL A 102 -15.55 -30.11 -19.28
C VAL A 102 -14.21 -30.33 -19.98
N ALA A 103 -13.26 -29.40 -19.88
CA ALA A 103 -11.91 -29.54 -20.43
C ALA A 103 -11.10 -30.65 -19.76
N ALA A 104 -11.30 -30.90 -18.47
CA ALA A 104 -10.68 -32.01 -17.75
C ALA A 104 -11.23 -33.36 -18.21
N ARG A 105 -12.51 -33.43 -18.62
CA ARG A 105 -13.08 -34.63 -19.27
C ARG A 105 -12.54 -34.85 -20.69
N GLY A 106 -12.10 -33.81 -21.39
CA GLY A 106 -11.60 -33.88 -22.77
C GLY A 106 -10.09 -34.19 -22.93
N GLY A 107 -9.33 -34.29 -21.85
CA GLY A 107 -7.90 -34.59 -21.88
C GLY A 107 -6.99 -33.38 -22.19
N MET A 108 -5.74 -33.65 -22.55
CA MET A 108 -4.66 -32.65 -22.58
C MET A 108 -4.84 -31.57 -23.67
N GLU A 109 -5.62 -31.85 -24.71
CA GLU A 109 -5.87 -30.95 -25.84
C GLU A 109 -6.87 -29.84 -25.49
N THR A 110 -7.83 -30.11 -24.62
CA THR A 110 -8.84 -29.14 -24.16
C THR A 110 -8.42 -28.40 -22.89
N LEU A 111 -7.57 -29.01 -22.06
CA LEU A 111 -7.09 -28.40 -20.82
C LEU A 111 -6.20 -27.18 -21.08
N ARG A 112 -5.32 -27.24 -22.09
CA ARG A 112 -4.38 -26.16 -22.41
C ARG A 112 -5.08 -24.83 -22.74
N PRO A 113 -6.04 -24.76 -23.69
CA PRO A 113 -6.74 -23.52 -23.97
C PRO A 113 -7.62 -23.04 -22.81
N ALA A 114 -8.24 -23.95 -22.04
CA ALA A 114 -9.00 -23.58 -20.85
C ALA A 114 -8.11 -22.92 -19.78
N LEU A 115 -6.93 -23.48 -19.52
CA LEU A 115 -5.98 -22.94 -18.56
C LEU A 115 -5.40 -21.60 -19.03
N GLN A 116 -5.15 -21.44 -20.34
CA GLN A 116 -4.69 -20.18 -20.90
C GLN A 116 -5.73 -19.06 -20.72
N ARG A 117 -7.02 -19.35 -20.95
CA ARG A 117 -8.10 -18.39 -20.69
C ARG A 117 -8.13 -17.99 -19.22
N LEU A 118 -8.08 -18.97 -18.33
CA LEU A 118 -8.10 -18.74 -16.89
C LEU A 118 -6.88 -17.93 -16.40
N TYR A 119 -5.71 -18.18 -16.98
CA TYR A 119 -4.51 -17.39 -16.75
C TYR A 119 -4.70 -15.94 -17.21
N MET A 120 -5.21 -15.72 -18.43
CA MET A 120 -5.42 -14.37 -18.95
C MET A 120 -6.42 -13.57 -18.11
N THR A 121 -7.56 -14.16 -17.74
CA THR A 121 -8.59 -13.51 -16.92
C THR A 121 -8.05 -13.14 -15.53
N ARG A 122 -7.33 -14.05 -14.88
CA ARG A 122 -6.75 -13.76 -13.57
C ARG A 122 -5.63 -12.75 -13.67
N ALA A 123 -4.75 -12.89 -14.66
CA ALA A 123 -3.64 -11.98 -14.87
C ALA A 123 -4.13 -10.54 -15.18
N SER A 124 -5.19 -10.39 -15.96
CA SER A 124 -5.77 -9.06 -16.22
C SER A 124 -6.38 -8.47 -14.97
N ALA A 125 -7.15 -9.25 -14.19
CA ALA A 125 -7.72 -8.78 -12.93
C ALA A 125 -6.63 -8.31 -11.94
N TYR A 126 -5.53 -9.08 -11.81
CA TYR A 126 -4.38 -8.66 -11.00
C TYR A 126 -3.72 -7.40 -11.52
N LYS A 127 -3.50 -7.31 -12.84
CA LYS A 127 -2.90 -6.14 -13.47
C LYS A 127 -3.74 -4.88 -13.25
N ASP A 128 -5.06 -4.99 -13.40
CA ASP A 128 -5.99 -3.88 -13.22
C ASP A 128 -6.04 -3.45 -11.75
N ALA A 129 -6.06 -4.39 -10.81
CA ALA A 129 -5.98 -4.09 -9.37
C ALA A 129 -4.68 -3.39 -9.00
N LEU A 130 -3.53 -3.86 -9.50
CA LEU A 130 -2.24 -3.22 -9.27
C LEU A 130 -2.18 -1.81 -9.88
N LYS A 131 -2.74 -1.63 -11.06
CA LYS A 131 -2.83 -0.31 -11.69
C LYS A 131 -3.65 0.65 -10.83
N GLY A 132 -4.83 0.23 -10.38
CA GLY A 132 -5.67 1.03 -9.48
C GLY A 132 -4.99 1.35 -8.15
N PHE A 133 -4.20 0.43 -7.60
CA PHE A 133 -3.40 0.68 -6.40
C PHE A 133 -2.34 1.77 -6.63
N ILE A 134 -1.61 1.71 -7.76
CA ILE A 134 -0.59 2.70 -8.11
C ILE A 134 -1.23 4.08 -8.34
N GLU A 135 -2.34 4.13 -9.06
CA GLU A 135 -3.08 5.37 -9.32
C GLU A 135 -3.60 5.97 -8.01
N GLY A 136 -4.22 5.17 -7.13
CA GLY A 136 -4.66 5.62 -5.81
C GLY A 136 -3.52 6.12 -4.92
N TYR A 137 -2.33 5.52 -5.03
CA TYR A 137 -1.14 6.00 -4.32
C TYR A 137 -0.68 7.37 -4.84
N GLN A 138 -0.69 7.57 -6.16
CA GLN A 138 -0.34 8.85 -6.78
C GLN A 138 -1.36 9.95 -6.42
N GLU A 139 -2.65 9.63 -6.46
CA GLU A 139 -3.72 10.53 -6.03
C GLU A 139 -3.59 10.89 -4.54
N GLY A 140 -3.24 9.92 -3.69
CA GLY A 140 -3.00 10.16 -2.26
C GLY A 140 -1.85 11.14 -2.02
N ILE A 141 -0.74 11.02 -2.75
CA ILE A 141 0.36 11.99 -2.69
C ILE A 141 -0.11 13.38 -3.12
N GLN A 142 -0.86 13.46 -4.22
CA GLN A 142 -1.37 14.71 -4.76
C GLN A 142 -2.30 15.42 -3.77
N GLN A 143 -3.20 14.70 -3.11
CA GLN A 143 -4.10 15.25 -2.08
C GLN A 143 -3.34 15.84 -0.88
N VAL A 144 -2.26 15.19 -0.44
CA VAL A 144 -1.42 15.70 0.65
C VAL A 144 -0.72 17.00 0.24
N MET A 145 -0.23 17.06 -1.00
CA MET A 145 0.40 18.27 -1.54
C MET A 145 -0.59 19.43 -1.63
N GLU A 146 -1.81 19.18 -2.10
CA GLU A 146 -2.88 20.19 -2.20
C GLU A 146 -3.35 20.68 -0.83
N HIS A 147 -3.50 19.78 0.15
CA HIS A 147 -3.87 20.15 1.51
C HIS A 147 -2.82 21.07 2.14
N LYS A 148 -1.54 20.73 1.99
CA LYS A 148 -0.43 21.54 2.50
C LYS A 148 -0.38 22.92 1.85
N GLN A 149 -0.55 23.01 0.53
CA GLN A 149 -0.61 24.31 -0.17
C GLN A 149 -1.80 25.15 0.29
N LYS A 150 -2.95 24.51 0.53
CA LYS A 150 -4.13 25.19 1.03
C LYS A 150 -3.91 25.75 2.43
N GLU A 151 -3.33 24.96 3.34
CA GLU A 151 -2.93 25.40 4.68
C GLU A 151 -1.97 26.58 4.63
N GLU A 152 -0.92 26.50 3.81
CA GLU A 152 0.05 27.61 3.62
C GLU A 152 -0.63 28.88 3.10
N SER A 153 -1.57 28.74 2.14
CA SER A 153 -2.32 29.88 1.61
C SER A 153 -3.26 30.52 2.64
N GLU A 154 -3.84 29.73 3.54
CA GLU A 154 -4.71 30.21 4.61
C GLU A 154 -3.90 30.91 5.71
N LEU A 155 -2.71 30.41 6.02
CA LEU A 155 -1.77 31.06 6.94
C LEU A 155 -1.33 32.42 6.40
N LEU A 156 -0.91 32.48 5.13
CA LEU A 156 -0.50 33.73 4.48
C LEU A 156 -1.65 34.76 4.45
N LYS A 157 -2.89 34.33 4.20
CA LYS A 157 -4.06 35.22 4.25
C LYS A 157 -4.30 35.78 5.65
N LYS A 158 -4.16 34.95 6.69
CA LYS A 158 -4.31 35.39 8.09
C LYS A 158 -3.23 36.40 8.48
N GLU A 159 -1.97 36.15 8.09
CA GLU A 159 -0.87 37.09 8.31
C GLU A 159 -1.12 38.42 7.60
N PHE A 160 -1.54 38.38 6.34
CA PHE A 160 -1.81 39.60 5.57
C PHE A 160 -2.96 40.43 6.14
N GLU A 161 -4.05 39.79 6.59
CA GLU A 161 -5.15 40.49 7.26
C GLU A 161 -4.73 41.06 8.62
N SER A 162 -3.88 40.35 9.38
CA SER A 162 -3.32 40.88 10.64
C SER A 162 -2.43 42.11 10.41
N LEU A 163 -1.59 42.07 9.37
CA LEU A 163 -0.71 43.18 8.99
C LEU A 163 -1.54 44.39 8.54
N LYS A 164 -2.58 44.17 7.75
CA LYS A 164 -3.51 45.20 7.29
C LYS A 164 -4.29 45.82 8.44
N ALA A 165 -4.71 45.03 9.42
CA ALA A 165 -5.33 45.52 10.65
C ALA A 165 -4.36 46.39 11.45
N GLY A 166 -3.11 45.94 11.64
CA GLY A 166 -2.07 46.72 12.31
C GLY A 166 -1.75 48.04 11.61
N ILE A 167 -1.65 48.04 10.28
CA ILE A 167 -1.44 49.27 9.50
C ILE A 167 -2.62 50.24 9.68
N ARG A 168 -3.87 49.76 9.68
CA ARG A 168 -5.04 50.61 9.92
C ARG A 168 -4.99 51.24 11.32
N GLU A 169 -4.62 50.48 12.34
CA GLU A 169 -4.48 51.01 13.71
C GLU A 169 -3.41 52.10 13.77
N VAL A 170 -2.24 51.88 13.17
CA VAL A 170 -1.15 52.88 13.12
C VAL A 170 -1.60 54.16 12.39
N VAL A 171 -2.32 54.01 11.27
CA VAL A 171 -2.86 55.16 10.52
C VAL A 171 -3.86 55.94 11.35
N GLU A 172 -4.74 55.28 12.10
CA GLU A 172 -5.70 55.95 12.98
C GLU A 172 -5.05 56.58 14.21
N GLN A 173 -4.00 55.97 14.77
CA GLN A 173 -3.17 56.60 15.80
C GLN A 173 -2.52 57.88 15.28
N LYS A 174 -1.91 57.84 14.11
CA LYS A 174 -1.26 59.01 13.51
C LYS A 174 -2.25 60.14 13.19
N LYS A 175 -3.44 59.81 12.71
CA LYS A 175 -4.52 60.81 12.53
C LYS A 175 -4.95 61.43 13.86
N LYS A 176 -5.05 60.64 14.93
CA LYS A 176 -5.37 61.15 16.27
C LYS A 176 -4.28 62.10 16.76
N GLU A 177 -3.02 61.71 16.66
CA GLU A 177 -1.87 62.57 16.99
C GLU A 177 -1.90 63.88 16.20
N GLU A 178 -2.06 63.83 14.87
CA GLU A 178 -2.16 65.04 14.04
C GLU A 178 -3.34 65.93 14.44
N SER A 179 -4.48 65.34 14.83
CA SER A 179 -5.64 66.09 15.31
C SER A 179 -5.44 66.71 16.70
N GLU A 180 -4.60 66.13 17.55
CA GLU A 180 -4.22 66.69 18.86
C GLU A 180 -3.22 67.83 18.68
N TRP A 181 -2.19 67.65 17.83
CA TRP A 181 -1.26 68.70 17.43
C TRP A 181 -1.97 69.94 16.87
N LEU A 182 -2.95 69.76 15.97
CA LEU A 182 -3.73 70.87 15.40
C LEU A 182 -4.59 71.62 16.43
N LYS A 183 -5.06 70.94 17.49
CA LYS A 183 -5.78 71.57 18.61
C LYS A 183 -4.85 72.39 19.49
N GLU A 184 -3.66 71.87 19.78
CA GLU A 184 -2.64 72.60 20.57
C GLU A 184 -2.14 73.85 19.85
N ASP A 185 -1.87 73.78 18.54
CA ASP A 185 -1.43 74.94 17.75
C ASP A 185 -2.54 76.00 17.61
N GLY A 186 -3.80 75.57 17.49
CA GLY A 186 -4.95 76.47 17.50
C GLY A 186 -5.10 77.22 18.83
N SER A 187 -4.86 76.53 19.96
CA SER A 187 -4.92 77.12 21.31
C SER A 187 -3.81 78.16 21.53
N LYS A 188 -2.58 77.88 21.11
CA LYS A 188 -1.45 78.82 21.21
C LYS A 188 -1.70 80.10 20.40
N LYS A 189 -2.27 79.97 19.19
CA LYS A 189 -2.62 81.12 18.34
C LYS A 189 -3.69 82.03 18.93
N SER A 190 -4.67 81.47 19.66
CA SER A 190 -5.68 82.27 20.36
C SER A 190 -5.10 83.03 21.55
N GLU A 191 -4.19 82.42 22.31
CA GLU A 191 -3.52 83.07 23.45
C GLU A 191 -2.58 84.20 22.99
N GLU A 192 -1.82 84.00 21.91
CA GLU A 192 -0.97 85.04 21.32
C GLU A 192 -1.78 86.25 20.81
N HIS A 193 -2.95 86.01 20.20
CA HIS A 193 -3.83 87.07 19.71
C HIS A 193 -4.54 87.84 20.84
N GLU A 194 -4.80 87.20 21.99
CA GLU A 194 -5.26 87.90 23.19
C GLU A 194 -4.14 88.74 23.83
N LEU A 195 -2.91 88.25 23.88
CA LEU A 195 -1.75 89.02 24.37
C LEU A 195 -1.46 90.24 23.50
N GLN A 196 -1.54 90.13 22.17
CA GLN A 196 -1.40 91.25 21.24
C GLN A 196 -2.48 92.32 21.44
N LYS A 197 -3.74 91.91 21.65
CA LYS A 197 -4.83 92.85 21.99
C LYS A 197 -4.61 93.54 23.33
N HIS A 198 -4.04 92.83 24.30
CA HIS A 198 -3.72 93.39 25.61
C HIS A 198 -2.57 94.41 25.54
N GLU A 199 -1.57 94.19 24.68
CA GLU A 199 -0.48 95.14 24.41
C GLU A 199 -0.96 96.38 23.64
N GLU A 200 -1.78 96.22 22.60
CA GLU A 200 -2.36 97.35 21.85
C GLU A 200 -3.24 98.24 22.74
N ASN A 201 -4.04 97.64 23.63
CA ASN A 201 -4.86 98.39 24.58
C ASN A 201 -4.03 99.08 25.67
N LYS A 202 -2.85 98.55 26.02
CA LYS A 202 -1.89 99.22 26.91
C LYS A 202 -1.26 100.44 26.22
N SER A 203 -0.89 100.33 24.94
CA SER A 203 -0.30 101.41 24.15
C SER A 203 -1.25 102.60 23.92
N LYS A 204 -2.58 102.37 23.88
CA LYS A 204 -3.58 103.43 23.73
C LYS A 204 -3.90 104.19 25.02
N LYS A 205 -3.39 103.74 26.18
CA LYS A 205 -3.70 104.31 27.50
C LYS A 205 -2.60 105.23 28.06
N THR A 206 -1.52 105.42 27.30
CA THR A 206 -0.32 106.20 27.69
C THR A 206 -0.06 107.43 26.80
N ASN A 207 -1.04 107.84 25.99
CA ASN A 207 -1.05 109.13 25.27
C ASN A 207 -2.25 109.95 25.72
#